data_AF-A0AAE1WJU1-F1
#
_entry.id   AF-A0AAE1WJU1-F1
#
_cell.length_a   1.000
_cell.length_b   1.000
_cell.length_c   1.000
_cell.angle_alpha   90.00
_cell.angle_beta   90.00
_cell.angle_gamma   90.00
#
_symmetry.space_group_name_H-M   'P 1'
#
loop_
_entity.id
_entity.type
_entity.pdbx_description
1 polymer ?
#
loop_
_entity_poly.entity_id
_entity_poly.type
_entity_poly.pdbx_seq_one_letter_code
_entity_poly.pdbx_strand_id
1 'polypeptide(L)'
;MTLIGSLPNLEILNLWNNAFKGYEWSPVEGQFLRLKQLSIQGRYLVRWIAESIHFPNLERLDGMNNLEEIPSDIGNIATLNYINMFECNVSVINSAKQILEEQQSNGNEDILLGFDMVPNVFS
;
A
#
# COMPACT_ATOMS: atom_id res chain seq x y z
N MET A 1 -15.05 -5.20 -0.83
CA MET A 1 -14.75 -5.47 0.60
C MET A 1 -15.52 -4.51 1.51
N THR A 2 -16.85 -4.42 1.38
CA THR A 2 -17.56 -3.28 2.00
C THR A 2 -17.69 -3.33 3.51
N LEU A 3 -17.71 -4.52 4.12
CA LEU A 3 -17.89 -4.65 5.58
C LEU A 3 -16.62 -4.39 6.39
N ILE A 4 -15.46 -4.83 5.87
CA ILE A 4 -14.17 -4.74 6.60
C ILE A 4 -13.72 -3.29 6.73
N GLY A 5 -13.87 -2.49 5.65
CA GLY A 5 -13.44 -1.10 5.65
C GLY A 5 -14.20 -0.19 6.60
N SER A 6 -15.41 -0.55 7.01
CA SER A 6 -16.21 0.22 7.95
C SER A 6 -16.02 -0.19 9.41
N LEU A 7 -15.08 -1.11 9.70
CA LEU A 7 -14.80 -1.53 11.08
C LEU A 7 -14.17 -0.36 11.86
N PRO A 8 -14.79 0.08 12.97
CA PRO A 8 -14.46 1.35 13.62
C PRO A 8 -13.09 1.37 14.33
N ASN A 9 -12.45 0.22 14.52
CA ASN A 9 -11.16 0.08 15.21
C ASN A 9 -10.14 -0.69 14.35
N LEU A 10 -10.36 -0.79 13.04
CA LEU A 10 -9.44 -1.49 12.15
C LEU A 10 -8.21 -0.60 11.91
N GLU A 11 -7.10 -0.93 12.57
CA GLU A 11 -5.82 -0.23 12.39
C GLU A 11 -4.84 -0.98 11.49
N ILE A 12 -4.97 -2.31 11.39
CA ILE A 12 -4.07 -3.16 10.60
C ILE A 12 -4.89 -4.06 9.69
N LEU A 13 -4.56 -4.08 8.40
CA LEU A 13 -5.21 -4.91 7.40
C LEU A 13 -4.18 -5.62 6.54
N ASN A 14 -4.21 -6.95 6.58
CA ASN A 14 -3.36 -7.80 5.77
C ASN A 14 -4.22 -8.54 4.74
N LEU A 15 -3.98 -8.27 3.45
CA LEU A 15 -4.75 -8.82 2.33
C LEU A 15 -3.87 -9.77 1.53
N TRP A 16 -4.13 -11.06 1.65
CA TRP A 16 -3.27 -12.12 1.11
C TRP A 16 -4.01 -12.96 0.06
N ASN A 17 -3.30 -13.33 -1.01
CA ASN A 17 -3.59 -14.23 -2.15
C ASN A 17 -5.02 -14.21 -2.72
N ASN A 18 -6.02 -14.52 -1.90
CA ASN A 18 -7.43 -14.69 -2.24
C ASN A 18 -8.33 -13.62 -1.59
N ALA A 19 -7.76 -12.54 -1.06
CA ALA A 19 -8.51 -11.45 -0.46
C ALA A 19 -9.39 -10.69 -1.48
N PHE A 20 -8.98 -10.69 -2.75
CA PHE A 20 -9.66 -9.97 -3.82
C PHE A 20 -10.40 -10.91 -4.76
N LYS A 21 -11.59 -10.49 -5.20
CA LYS A 21 -12.26 -11.09 -6.35
C LYS A 21 -11.91 -10.27 -7.58
N GLY A 22 -11.20 -10.89 -8.53
CA GLY A 22 -10.74 -10.22 -9.75
C GLY A 22 -9.35 -9.61 -9.61
N TYR A 23 -9.02 -8.73 -10.56
CA TYR A 23 -7.69 -8.16 -10.75
C TYR A 23 -7.56 -6.71 -10.30
N GLU A 24 -8.66 -6.07 -9.88
CA GLU A 24 -8.67 -4.69 -9.43
C GLU A 24 -9.24 -4.58 -8.01
N TRP A 25 -8.71 -3.63 -7.24
CA TRP A 25 -9.26 -3.24 -5.95
C TRP A 25 -9.39 -1.73 -5.87
N SER A 26 -10.61 -1.27 -5.62
CA SER A 26 -10.94 0.11 -5.27
C SER A 26 -11.64 0.13 -3.89
N PRO A 27 -11.05 0.79 -2.88
CA PRO A 27 -11.75 1.09 -1.63
C PRO A 27 -12.95 2.00 -1.88
N VAL A 28 -13.96 1.90 -1.01
CA VAL A 28 -15.10 2.84 -1.05
C VAL A 28 -14.77 4.03 -0.17
N GLU A 29 -15.13 5.24 -0.60
CA GLU A 29 -15.04 6.44 0.21
C GLU A 29 -15.64 6.24 1.61
N GLY A 30 -14.97 6.75 2.65
CA GLY A 30 -15.38 6.59 4.04
C GLY A 30 -14.98 5.26 4.69
N GLN A 31 -14.24 4.40 3.98
CA GLN A 31 -13.64 3.18 4.56
C GLN A 31 -12.23 3.43 5.07
N PHE A 32 -11.74 2.50 5.92
CA PHE A 32 -10.36 2.43 6.40
C PHE A 32 -9.85 3.70 7.08
N LEU A 33 -10.75 4.52 7.62
CA LEU A 33 -10.44 5.83 8.21
C LEU A 33 -9.50 5.76 9.42
N ARG A 34 -9.33 4.60 10.06
CA ARG A 34 -8.38 4.38 11.17
C ARG A 34 -7.22 3.46 10.80
N LEU A 35 -7.13 3.05 9.54
CA LEU A 35 -6.11 2.12 9.11
C LEU A 35 -4.75 2.81 9.11
N LYS A 36 -3.82 2.24 9.87
CA LYS A 36 -2.43 2.67 9.99
C LYS A 36 -1.48 1.79 9.18
N GLN A 37 -1.81 0.51 9.04
CA GLN A 37 -0.97 -0.44 8.31
C GLN A 37 -1.78 -1.24 7.31
N LEU A 38 -1.33 -1.23 6.05
CA LEU A 38 -1.92 -1.98 4.96
C LEU A 38 -0.86 -2.88 4.33
N SER A 39 -1.13 -4.18 4.28
CA SER A 39 -0.33 -5.12 3.49
C SER A 39 -1.13 -5.73 2.35
N ILE A 40 -0.57 -5.70 1.13
CA ILE A 40 -1.24 -6.16 -0.11
C ILE A 40 -0.41 -7.23 -0.81
N GLN A 41 -0.57 -8.48 -0.39
CA GLN A 41 0.06 -9.63 -1.05
C GLN A 41 -0.94 -10.39 -1.90
N GLY A 42 -1.34 -9.82 -3.03
CA GLY A 42 -2.28 -10.46 -3.96
C GLY A 42 -1.58 -11.16 -5.11
N ARG A 43 -1.80 -12.46 -5.31
CA ARG A 43 -1.35 -13.15 -6.54
C ARG A 43 -2.05 -12.62 -7.79
N TYR A 44 -3.31 -12.24 -7.64
CA TYR A 44 -4.19 -11.87 -8.76
C TYR A 44 -4.51 -10.38 -8.81
N LEU A 45 -4.18 -9.62 -7.77
CA LEU A 45 -4.41 -8.18 -7.78
C LEU A 45 -3.34 -7.51 -8.64
N VAL A 46 -3.79 -6.89 -9.72
CA VAL A 46 -2.96 -6.21 -10.71
C VAL A 46 -3.11 -4.69 -10.59
N ARG A 47 -4.33 -4.20 -10.33
CA ARG A 47 -4.58 -2.76 -10.19
C ARG A 47 -5.13 -2.42 -8.83
N TRP A 48 -4.45 -1.49 -8.18
CA TRP A 48 -4.95 -0.85 -6.98
C TRP A 48 -5.39 0.55 -7.37
N ILE A 49 -6.65 0.90 -7.12
CA ILE A 49 -7.25 2.20 -7.47
C ILE A 49 -7.64 2.85 -6.16
N ALA A 50 -6.79 3.73 -5.66
CA ALA A 50 -7.00 4.40 -4.39
C ALA A 50 -6.50 5.85 -4.43
N GLU A 51 -7.12 6.63 -3.56
CA GLU A 51 -6.80 8.02 -3.25
C GLU A 51 -6.50 8.14 -1.76
N SER A 52 -5.72 9.15 -1.37
CA SER A 52 -5.38 9.52 -0.01
C SER A 52 -6.58 9.58 0.93
N ILE A 53 -7.74 10.05 0.44
CA ILE A 53 -8.99 10.14 1.20
C ILE A 53 -9.49 8.78 1.71
N HIS A 54 -9.10 7.68 1.08
CA HIS A 54 -9.47 6.33 1.49
C HIS A 54 -8.65 5.83 2.67
N PHE A 55 -7.45 6.37 2.91
CA PHE A 55 -6.55 5.93 3.96
C PHE A 55 -5.89 7.12 4.67
N PRO A 56 -6.67 8.04 5.25
CA PRO A 56 -6.15 9.33 5.72
C PRO A 56 -5.16 9.24 6.90
N ASN A 57 -5.06 8.09 7.55
CA ASN A 57 -4.18 7.83 8.69
C ASN A 57 -3.18 6.70 8.42
N LEU A 58 -2.94 6.35 7.14
CA LEU A 58 -2.00 5.29 6.82
C LEU A 58 -0.58 5.71 7.17
N GLU A 59 0.09 4.92 7.99
CA GLU A 59 1.48 5.12 8.39
C GLU A 59 2.41 4.23 7.57
N ARG A 60 1.97 3.01 7.25
CA ARG A 60 2.80 1.98 6.63
C ARG A 60 2.06 1.20 5.53
N LEU A 61 2.76 0.99 4.42
CA LEU A 61 2.34 0.17 3.29
C LEU A 61 3.34 -0.98 3.06
N ASP A 62 2.87 -2.22 3.03
CA ASP A 62 3.72 -3.41 2.88
C ASP A 62 3.28 -4.33 1.72
N GLY A 63 4.20 -4.67 0.83
CA GLY A 63 4.03 -5.75 -0.15
C GLY A 63 3.05 -5.41 -1.28
N MET A 64 3.49 -5.60 -2.53
CA MET A 64 2.82 -5.15 -3.76
C MET A 64 3.32 -5.96 -4.98
N ASN A 65 3.38 -7.29 -4.84
CA ASN A 65 4.18 -8.17 -5.70
C ASN A 65 3.75 -8.16 -7.18
N ASN A 66 2.45 -8.01 -7.45
CA ASN A 66 1.85 -8.11 -8.78
C ASN A 66 1.14 -6.83 -9.26
N LEU A 67 1.23 -5.73 -8.50
CA LEU A 67 0.60 -4.48 -8.91
C LEU A 67 1.29 -3.87 -10.12
N GLU A 68 0.54 -3.22 -11.00
CA GLU A 68 1.11 -2.37 -12.07
C GLU A 68 1.86 -1.17 -11.47
N GLU A 69 1.29 -0.55 -10.44
CA GLU A 69 1.87 0.61 -9.75
C GLU A 69 1.23 0.84 -8.37
N ILE A 70 1.84 1.71 -7.59
CA ILE A 70 1.21 2.33 -6.42
C ILE A 70 0.48 3.58 -6.91
N PRO A 71 -0.80 3.81 -6.56
CA PRO A 71 -1.48 5.05 -6.92
C PRO A 71 -0.71 6.25 -6.37
N SER A 72 -0.40 7.24 -7.23
CA SER A 72 0.40 8.40 -6.84
C SER A 72 -0.24 9.21 -5.70
N ASP A 73 -1.57 9.26 -5.65
CA ASP A 73 -2.30 9.99 -4.60
C ASP A 73 -2.09 9.39 -3.19
N ILE A 74 -1.57 8.16 -3.06
CA ILE A 74 -1.08 7.62 -1.79
C ILE A 74 0.08 8.48 -1.24
N GLY A 75 0.86 9.10 -2.11
CA GLY A 75 1.90 10.06 -1.75
C GLY A 75 1.37 11.37 -1.14
N ASN A 76 0.05 11.63 -1.16
CA ASN A 76 -0.55 12.77 -0.47
C ASN A 76 -0.96 12.47 0.99
N ILE A 77 -0.75 11.23 1.46
CA ILE A 77 -1.06 10.86 2.85
C ILE A 77 0.03 11.39 3.78
N ALA A 78 -0.29 12.39 4.59
CA ALA A 78 0.68 13.06 5.48
C ALA A 78 1.26 12.15 6.57
N THR A 79 0.56 11.08 6.95
CA THR A 79 1.02 10.14 7.99
C THR A 79 1.94 9.05 7.46
N LEU A 80 2.04 8.89 6.13
CA LEU A 80 2.78 7.80 5.51
C LEU A 80 4.28 8.00 5.75
N ASN A 81 4.91 7.07 6.45
CA ASN A 81 6.33 7.14 6.82
C ASN A 81 7.14 5.91 6.41
N TYR A 82 6.47 4.84 5.95
CA TYR A 82 7.16 3.62 5.57
C TYR A 82 6.46 2.91 4.41
N ILE A 83 7.21 2.68 3.33
CA ILE A 83 6.77 1.79 2.25
C ILE A 83 7.76 0.64 2.16
N ASN A 84 7.28 -0.57 2.41
CA ASN A 84 8.06 -1.79 2.28
C ASN A 84 7.67 -2.54 1.02
N MET A 85 8.68 -2.84 0.20
CA MET A 85 8.50 -3.60 -1.03
C MET A 85 9.14 -4.98 -0.89
N PHE A 86 8.41 -5.98 -1.36
CA PHE A 86 8.80 -7.38 -1.31
C PHE A 86 8.39 -8.05 -2.62
N GLU A 87 9.37 -8.61 -3.34
CA GLU A 87 9.17 -9.25 -4.65
C GLU A 87 8.34 -8.40 -5.64
N CYS A 88 8.47 -7.07 -5.56
CA CYS A 88 7.76 -6.15 -6.44
C CYS A 88 8.43 -6.04 -7.81
N ASN A 89 7.64 -5.78 -8.85
CA ASN A 89 8.18 -5.44 -10.15
C ASN A 89 8.77 -4.00 -10.19
N VAL A 90 9.52 -3.70 -11.25
CA VAL A 90 10.20 -2.41 -11.42
C VAL A 90 9.23 -1.22 -11.44
N SER A 91 8.02 -1.41 -11.94
CA SER A 91 7.01 -0.33 -12.03
C SER A 91 6.56 0.11 -10.64
N VAL A 92 6.23 -0.85 -9.76
CA VAL A 92 5.92 -0.58 -8.34
C VAL A 92 7.08 0.10 -7.62
N ILE A 93 8.31 -0.35 -7.88
CA ILE A 93 9.52 0.28 -7.31
C ILE A 93 9.64 1.75 -7.75
N ASN A 94 9.35 2.05 -9.01
CA ASN A 94 9.39 3.41 -9.53
C ASN A 94 8.31 4.29 -8.90
N SER A 95 7.07 3.80 -8.77
CA SER A 95 5.99 4.54 -8.09
C SER A 95 6.33 4.82 -6.62
N ALA A 96 6.91 3.83 -5.91
CA ALA A 96 7.34 4.02 -4.53
C ALA A 96 8.44 5.09 -4.40
N LYS A 97 9.40 5.11 -5.33
CA LYS A 97 10.44 6.16 -5.38
C LYS A 97 9.86 7.53 -5.69
N GLN A 98 8.90 7.62 -6.62
CA GLN A 98 8.23 8.88 -6.91
C GLN A 98 7.50 9.41 -5.66
N ILE A 99 6.74 8.55 -4.97
CA ILE A 99 6.07 8.91 -3.71
C ILE A 99 7.09 9.38 -2.66
N LEU A 100 8.23 8.71 -2.55
CA LEU A 100 9.32 9.12 -1.65
C LEU A 100 9.80 10.53 -1.96
N GLU A 101 10.12 10.81 -3.23
CA GLU A 101 10.62 12.12 -3.68
C GLU A 101 9.59 13.23 -3.46
N GLU A 102 8.31 12.95 -3.71
CA GLU A 102 7.19 13.89 -3.47
C GLU A 102 7.03 14.20 -1.97
N GLN A 103 7.06 13.18 -1.11
CA GLN A 103 6.97 13.33 0.35
C GLN A 103 8.15 14.12 0.92
N GLN A 104 9.37 13.83 0.47
CA GLN A 104 10.57 14.58 0.86
C GLN A 104 10.50 16.04 0.40
N SER A 105 10.02 16.30 -0.82
CA SER A 105 9.82 17.66 -1.32
C SER A 105 8.77 18.44 -0.51
N ASN A 106 7.80 17.73 0.09
CA ASN A 106 6.76 18.28 0.95
C ASN A 106 7.18 18.36 2.44
N GLY A 107 8.44 18.04 2.78
CA GLY A 107 9.01 18.20 4.12
C GLY A 107 8.93 16.96 5.02
N ASN A 108 8.49 15.82 4.50
CA ASN A 108 8.61 14.55 5.21
C ASN A 108 10.00 13.96 4.94
N GLU A 109 11.00 14.35 5.74
CA GLU A 109 12.39 13.87 5.59
C GLU A 109 12.60 12.45 6.14
N ASP A 110 11.68 11.98 6.99
CA ASP A 110 11.80 10.72 7.74
C ASP A 110 11.17 9.51 7.02
N ILE A 111 10.51 9.70 5.88
CA ILE A 111 9.93 8.59 5.12
C ILE A 111 11.03 7.63 4.63
N LEU A 112 10.78 6.33 4.77
CA LEU A 112 11.73 5.29 4.38
C LEU A 112 11.14 4.34 3.34
N LEU A 113 12.00 3.87 2.44
CA LEU A 113 11.74 2.73 1.56
C LEU A 113 12.48 1.50 2.07
N GLY A 114 11.73 0.43 2.33
CA GLY A 114 12.25 -0.90 2.65
C GLY A 114 12.26 -1.81 1.43
N PHE A 115 13.29 -2.65 1.33
CA PHE A 115 13.39 -3.73 0.35
C PHE A 115 13.68 -5.03 1.09
N ASP A 116 12.63 -5.78 1.42
CA ASP A 116 12.82 -7.12 1.96
C ASP A 116 13.09 -8.07 0.78
N MET A 117 14.33 -8.54 0.67
CA MET A 117 14.64 -9.75 -0.10
C MET A 117 14.41 -10.93 0.84
N VAL A 118 13.59 -11.93 0.48
CA VAL A 118 13.75 -13.21 1.19
C VAL A 118 15.18 -13.66 0.90
N PRO A 119 15.99 -14.06 1.90
CA PRO A 119 17.06 -14.99 1.61
C PRO A 119 16.40 -16.21 0.94
N ASN A 120 16.85 -16.56 -0.27
CA ASN A 120 16.46 -17.81 -0.92
C ASN A 120 16.53 -18.98 0.07
N VAL A 121 15.38 -19.50 0.49
CA VAL A 121 15.23 -20.79 1.18
C VAL A 121 13.80 -21.27 0.86
N PHE A 122 13.54 -22.34 0.10
CA PHE A 122 14.28 -23.57 -0.17
C PHE A 122 14.03 -24.09 -1.60
N SER A 123 15.09 -24.75 -2.12
CA SER A 123 15.18 -25.88 -3.09
C SER A 123 14.11 -26.07 -4.17
#